data_AF-A0A8X7PFB2-F1
#
_entry.id   AF-A0A8X7PFB2-F1
#
_cell.length_a   1.000
_cell.length_b   1.000
_cell.length_c   1.000
_cell.angle_alpha   90.00
_cell.angle_beta   90.00
_cell.angle_gamma   90.00
#
_symmetry.space_group_name_H-M   'P 1'
#
loop_
_entity.id
_entity.type
_entity.pdbx_description
1 polymer ?
#
loop_
_entity_poly.entity_id
_entity_poly.type
_entity_poly.pdbx_seq_one_letter_code
_entity_poly.pdbx_strand_id
1 'polypeptide(L)'
;MDMHIHMGFCRFQALKILLKNYLRMEEDVDGVVLKEMEECVEEAEITPADVSEVLIRNRSDAEKAVRELLCVLKERVVRRRKSGRVKKKKEEGEHEDEDAEEEQEKRALDSPNGNRVLWV
;
A
#
# COMPACT_ATOMS: atom_id res chain seq x y z
N MET A 1 11.05 -17.67 -9.45
CA MET A 1 9.97 -17.88 -8.47
C MET A 1 9.60 -16.50 -7.98
N ASP A 2 8.58 -15.90 -8.58
CA ASP A 2 8.14 -14.56 -8.25
C ASP A 2 7.03 -14.65 -7.22
N MET A 3 7.34 -14.21 -6.00
CA MET A 3 6.39 -14.21 -4.89
C MET A 3 5.74 -12.84 -4.82
N HIS A 4 4.49 -12.74 -5.27
CA HIS A 4 3.71 -11.51 -5.16
C HIS A 4 3.17 -11.37 -3.74
N ILE A 5 3.81 -10.52 -2.92
CA ILE A 5 3.33 -10.18 -1.57
C ILE A 5 2.35 -9.02 -1.70
N HIS A 6 1.07 -9.28 -1.40
CA HIS A 6 0.09 -8.21 -1.23
C HIS A 6 0.23 -7.58 0.16
N MET A 7 0.71 -6.34 0.19
CA MET A 7 0.83 -5.55 1.41
C MET A 7 -0.48 -4.81 1.66
N GLY A 8 -1.21 -5.23 2.69
CA GLY A 8 -2.45 -4.59 3.10
C GLY A 8 -2.28 -3.15 3.59
N PHE A 9 -3.41 -2.48 3.84
CA PHE A 9 -3.41 -1.11 4.34
C PHE A 9 -2.91 -1.01 5.79
N CYS A 10 -2.37 0.16 6.11
CA CYS A 10 -1.91 0.51 7.45
C CYS A 10 -3.11 0.69 8.36
N ARG A 11 -3.22 -0.18 9.38
CA ARG A 11 -4.20 -0.05 10.46
C ARG A 11 -3.57 0.65 11.65
N PHE A 12 -4.39 1.09 12.59
CA PHE A 12 -3.94 1.82 13.77
C PHE A 12 -2.81 1.11 14.56
N GLN A 13 -2.88 -0.22 14.72
CA GLN A 13 -1.81 -0.97 15.36
C GLN A 13 -0.47 -0.87 14.60
N ALA A 14 -0.51 -0.97 13.27
CA ALA A 14 0.70 -0.83 12.44
C ALA A 14 1.24 0.61 12.52
N LEU A 15 0.36 1.60 12.49
CA LEU A 15 0.72 3.01 12.66
C LEU A 15 1.46 3.26 13.98
N LYS A 16 0.93 2.73 15.09
CA LYS A 16 1.57 2.82 16.41
C LYS A 16 2.97 2.23 16.42
N ILE A 17 3.15 1.06 15.79
CA ILE A 17 4.46 0.42 15.67
C ILE A 17 5.42 1.30 14.86
N LEU A 18 4.96 1.86 13.74
CA LEU A 18 5.77 2.75 12.91
C LEU A 18 6.19 4.02 13.66
N LEU A 19 5.26 4.66 14.37
CA LEU A 19 5.57 5.85 15.19
C LEU A 19 6.61 5.53 16.27
N LYS A 20 6.46 4.40 16.98
CA LYS A 20 7.45 3.95 17.97
C LYS A 20 8.81 3.67 17.33
N ASN A 21 8.84 3.01 16.17
CA ASN A 21 10.08 2.63 15.50
C ASN A 21 10.86 3.82 14.92
N TYR A 22 10.17 4.75 14.26
CA TYR A 22 10.83 5.85 13.54
C TYR A 22 11.04 7.09 14.40
N LEU A 23 10.07 7.44 15.24
CA LEU A 23 10.10 8.67 16.03
C LEU A 23 10.53 8.44 17.48
N ARG A 24 10.69 7.17 17.90
CA ARG A 24 10.99 6.78 19.29
C ARG A 24 10.03 7.43 20.29
N MET A 25 8.79 7.65 19.89
CA MET A 25 7.79 8.23 20.75
C MET A 25 7.46 7.27 21.88
N GLU A 26 7.60 7.77 23.11
CA GLU A 26 7.07 7.10 24.30
C GLU A 26 5.54 7.18 24.31
N GLU A 27 4.89 6.39 25.16
CA GLU A 27 3.43 6.22 25.15
C GLU A 27 2.66 7.51 25.50
N ASP A 28 3.36 8.53 25.99
CA ASP A 28 2.84 9.87 26.35
C ASP A 28 2.66 10.82 25.15
N VAL A 29 2.46 10.29 23.94
CA VAL A 29 1.99 11.12 22.83
C VAL A 29 0.59 11.62 23.16
N ASP A 30 0.37 12.92 23.01
CA ASP A 30 -0.91 13.58 23.25
C ASP A 30 -2.07 12.74 22.72
N GLY A 31 -2.83 12.14 23.65
CA GLY A 31 -3.82 11.10 23.32
C GLY A 31 -4.90 11.58 22.37
N VAL A 32 -5.10 12.90 22.29
CA VAL A 32 -5.99 13.54 21.33
C VAL A 32 -5.50 13.37 19.89
N VAL A 33 -4.20 13.55 19.65
CA VAL A 33 -3.60 13.45 18.30
C VAL A 33 -3.58 12.01 17.82
N LEU A 34 -3.26 11.06 18.70
CA LEU A 34 -3.29 9.63 18.37
C LEU A 34 -4.71 9.16 18.01
N LYS A 35 -5.72 9.64 18.73
CA LYS A 35 -7.12 9.31 18.44
C LYS A 35 -7.56 9.89 17.10
N GLU A 36 -7.18 11.13 16.79
CA GLU A 36 -7.48 11.73 15.49
C GLU A 36 -6.80 10.97 14.34
N MET A 37 -5.57 10.50 14.54
CA MET A 37 -4.88 9.63 13.58
C MET A 37 -5.57 8.28 13.40
N GLU A 38 -6.08 7.67 14.47
CA GLU A 38 -6.83 6.42 14.43
C GLU A 38 -8.04 6.53 13.50
N GLU A 39 -8.87 7.55 13.71
CA GLU A 39 -10.06 7.80 12.89
C GLU A 39 -9.70 8.06 11.42
N CYS A 40 -8.62 8.81 11.18
CA CYS A 40 -8.20 9.13 9.80
C CYS A 40 -7.57 7.93 9.08
N VAL A 41 -6.80 7.08 9.77
CA VAL A 41 -6.07 5.97 9.13
C VAL A 41 -7.01 4.87 8.64
N GLU A 42 -8.14 4.65 9.34
CA GLU A 42 -9.15 3.68 8.92
C GLU A 42 -9.83 4.08 7.61
N GLU A 43 -10.03 5.38 7.37
CA GLU A 43 -10.69 5.87 6.15
C GLU A 43 -9.69 6.21 5.02
N ALA A 44 -8.43 6.49 5.34
CA ALA A 44 -7.44 6.93 4.35
C ALA A 44 -7.00 5.82 3.36
N GLU A 45 -7.12 4.53 3.74
CA GLU A 45 -6.58 3.39 2.99
C GLU A 45 -5.12 3.67 2.54
N ILE A 46 -4.26 4.00 3.49
CA ILE A 46 -2.84 4.33 3.26
C ILE A 46 -1.98 3.08 3.47
N THR A 47 -0.90 2.92 2.70
CA THR A 47 -0.01 1.76 2.89
C THR A 47 1.02 2.02 3.99
N PRO A 48 1.54 0.97 4.66
CA PRO A 48 2.63 1.11 5.61
C PRO A 48 3.89 1.77 5.00
N ALA A 49 4.11 1.59 3.70
CA ALA A 49 5.21 2.20 2.96
C ALA A 49 5.03 3.73 2.84
N ASP A 50 3.82 4.18 2.45
CA ASP A 50 3.48 5.61 2.38
C ASP A 50 3.68 6.29 3.75
N VAL A 51 3.22 5.65 4.83
CA VAL A 51 3.41 6.16 6.20
C VAL A 51 4.90 6.26 6.54
N SER A 52 5.66 5.20 6.23
CA SER A 52 7.11 5.17 6.49
C SER A 52 7.84 6.26 5.72
N GLU A 53 7.44 6.57 4.48
CA GLU A 53 8.02 7.66 3.71
C GLU A 53 7.90 9.01 4.44
N VAL A 54 6.70 9.34 4.92
CA VAL A 54 6.43 10.60 5.64
C VAL A 54 7.27 10.68 6.92
N LEU A 55 7.37 9.56 7.65
CA LEU A 55 8.16 9.47 8.88
C LEU A 55 9.66 9.61 8.62
N ILE A 56 10.19 8.95 7.58
CA ILE A 56 11.62 9.02 7.22
C ILE A 56 12.00 10.44 6.79
N ARG A 57 11.14 11.13 6.02
CA ARG A 57 11.36 12.50 5.58
C ARG A 57 11.47 13.50 6.73
N ASN A 58 10.77 13.23 7.83
CA ASN A 58 10.73 14.12 9.00
C ASN A 58 11.37 13.48 10.25
N ARG A 59 12.26 12.48 10.08
CA ARG A 59 12.83 11.70 11.20
C ARG A 59 13.57 12.52 12.26
N SER A 60 14.04 13.72 11.91
CA SER A 60 14.78 14.60 12.81
C SER A 60 13.86 15.39 13.76
N ASP A 61 12.57 15.49 13.45
CA ASP A 61 11.58 16.29 14.19
C ASP A 61 10.25 15.51 14.29
N ALA A 62 10.03 14.91 15.46
CA ALA A 62 8.87 14.07 15.72
C ALA A 62 7.56 14.85 15.66
N GLU A 63 7.51 16.08 16.18
CA GLU A 63 6.29 16.90 16.11
C GLU A 63 5.94 17.24 14.67
N LYS A 64 6.95 17.63 13.88
CA LYS A 64 6.73 17.92 12.46
C LYS A 64 6.27 16.69 11.70
N ALA A 65 6.87 15.52 11.97
CA ALA A 65 6.49 14.26 11.34
C ALA A 65 5.03 13.89 11.62
N VAL A 66 4.58 14.02 12.88
CA VAL A 66 3.20 13.73 13.29
C VAL A 66 2.21 14.69 12.62
N ARG A 67 2.51 16.00 12.59
CA ARG A 67 1.66 17.00 11.93
C ARG A 67 1.54 16.75 10.42
N GLU A 68 2.65 16.45 9.76
CA GLU A 68 2.68 16.16 8.33
C GLU A 68 1.89 14.88 8.03
N LEU A 69 2.09 13.83 8.81
CA LEU A 69 1.36 12.57 8.66
C LEU A 69 -0.15 12.76 8.83
N LEU A 70 -0.57 13.56 9.81
CA LEU A 70 -1.98 13.91 10.00
C LEU A 70 -2.56 14.67 8.80
N CYS A 71 -1.77 15.57 8.21
CA CYS A 71 -2.16 16.30 6.99
C CYS A 71 -2.38 15.34 5.81
N VAL A 72 -1.42 14.43 5.57
CA VAL A 72 -1.49 13.42 4.51
C VAL A 72 -2.69 12.50 4.69
N LEU A 73 -2.95 12.05 5.92
CA LEU A 73 -4.11 11.22 6.24
C LEU A 73 -5.43 11.94 5.93
N LYS A 74 -5.59 13.19 6.39
CA LYS A 74 -6.77 14.01 6.09
C LYS A 74 -6.95 14.24 4.60
N GLU A 75 -5.86 14.50 3.88
CA GLU A 75 -5.88 14.70 2.44
C GLU A 75 -6.35 13.45 1.68
N ARG A 76 -5.87 12.26 2.10
CA ARG A 76 -6.32 10.96 1.58
C ARG A 76 -7.80 10.73 1.86
N VAL A 77 -8.26 10.98 3.09
CA VAL A 77 -9.69 10.87 3.47
C VAL A 77 -10.56 11.78 2.61
N VAL A 78 -10.19 13.05 2.43
CA VAL A 78 -10.95 13.99 1.60
C VAL A 78 -11.00 13.54 0.14
N ARG A 79 -9.89 13.05 -0.41
CA ARG A 79 -9.87 12.49 -1.77
C ARG A 79 -10.80 11.29 -1.89
N ARG A 80 -10.76 10.36 -0.92
CA ARG A 80 -11.62 9.18 -0.86
C ARG A 80 -13.09 9.56 -0.84
N ARG A 81 -13.51 10.49 0.02
CA ARG A 81 -14.89 10.98 0.11
C ARG A 81 -15.37 11.61 -1.21
N LYS A 82 -14.49 12.34 -1.90
CA LYS A 82 -14.80 12.92 -3.22
C LYS A 82 -14.93 11.84 -4.31
N SER A 83 -14.05 10.83 -4.32
CA SER A 83 -14.10 9.72 -5.29
C SER A 83 -15.21 8.70 -5.03
N GLY A 84 -15.57 8.44 -3.77
CA GLY A 84 -16.66 7.53 -3.39
C GLY A 84 -18.03 8.05 -3.83
N ARG A 85 -18.20 9.37 -3.90
CA ARG A 85 -19.41 10.02 -4.44
C ARG A 85 -19.59 9.79 -5.95
N VAL A 86 -18.50 9.45 -6.66
CA VAL A 86 -18.52 9.12 -8.10
C VAL A 86 -18.73 7.61 -8.31
N LYS A 87 -18.17 6.75 -7.45
CA LYS A 87 -18.33 5.28 -7.56
C LYS A 87 -19.74 4.77 -7.29
N LYS A 88 -20.53 5.41 -6.41
CA LYS A 88 -21.92 5.00 -6.14
C LYS A 88 -22.88 5.10 -7.35
N LYS A 89 -22.45 5.70 -8.47
CA LYS A 89 -23.22 5.75 -9.72
C LYS A 89 -22.78 4.69 -10.76
N LYS A 90 -21.80 3.85 -10.44
CA LYS A 90 -21.10 2.99 -11.39
C LYS A 90 -20.83 1.57 -10.85
N GLU A 91 -21.65 1.10 -9.92
CA GLU A 91 -21.56 -0.26 -9.35
C GLU A 91 -22.85 -1.04 -9.66
N GLU A 92 -23.15 -1.19 -10.95
CA GLU A 92 -23.84 -2.36 -11.50
C GLU A 92 -23.06 -2.75 -12.76
N GLY A 93 -22.04 -3.60 -12.62
CA GLY A 93 -21.32 -4.16 -13.77
C GLY A 93 -19.83 -4.41 -13.55
N GLU A 94 -19.46 -5.68 -13.67
CA GLU A 94 -18.14 -6.22 -14.08
C GLU A 94 -17.09 -6.32 -12.95
N HIS A 95 -16.86 -7.49 -12.33
CA HIS A 95 -16.40 -8.81 -12.83
C HIS A 95 -14.95 -8.81 -13.34
N GLU A 96 -14.12 -9.51 -12.57
CA GLU A 96 -12.86 -10.22 -12.85
C GLU A 96 -12.11 -9.86 -14.16
N ASP A 97 -10.87 -9.37 -14.04
CA ASP A 97 -9.85 -9.43 -15.11
C ASP A 97 -8.45 -9.07 -14.56
N GLU A 98 -7.63 -10.05 -14.17
CA GLU A 98 -6.15 -9.94 -14.22
C GLU A 98 -5.49 -11.31 -14.54
N ASP A 99 -6.13 -12.16 -15.36
CA ASP A 99 -5.59 -13.45 -15.86
C ASP A 99 -5.32 -13.41 -17.39
N ALA A 100 -4.80 -12.30 -17.92
CA ALA A 100 -4.66 -12.09 -19.38
C ALA A 100 -3.23 -11.95 -19.92
N GLU A 101 -2.18 -11.92 -19.08
CA GLU A 101 -0.81 -11.70 -19.56
C GLU A 101 0.02 -12.98 -19.82
N GLU A 102 -0.40 -14.16 -19.36
CA GLU A 102 0.44 -15.37 -19.43
C GLU A 102 0.33 -16.21 -20.73
N GLU A 103 -0.58 -15.86 -21.66
CA GLU A 103 -0.79 -16.70 -22.86
C GLU A 103 0.20 -16.46 -24.01
N GLN A 104 0.96 -15.37 -24.01
CA GLN A 104 1.82 -15.02 -25.16
C GLN A 104 3.19 -15.69 -25.17
N GLU A 105 3.69 -16.23 -24.05
CA GLU A 105 5.05 -16.78 -23.99
C GLU A 105 5.15 -18.25 -24.46
N LYS A 106 4.03 -18.98 -24.56
CA LYS A 106 4.04 -20.40 -24.98
C LYS A 106 4.19 -20.63 -26.49
N ARG A 107 4.26 -19.58 -27.31
CA ARG A 107 4.33 -19.71 -28.78
C ARG A 107 5.74 -19.82 -29.37
N ALA A 108 6.79 -19.64 -28.57
CA ALA A 108 8.17 -19.57 -29.08
C ALA A 108 8.98 -20.90 -28.99
N LEU A 109 8.44 -21.97 -28.40
CA LEU A 109 9.21 -23.21 -28.17
C LEU A 109 8.83 -24.41 -29.06
N ASP A 110 7.87 -24.27 -29.97
CA ASP A 110 7.65 -25.30 -31.00
C ASP A 110 8.51 -25.02 -32.24
N SER A 111 9.70 -25.63 -32.28
CA SER A 111 10.39 -25.90 -33.54
C SER A 111 10.85 -27.36 -33.54
N PRO A 112 10.19 -28.22 -34.34
CA PRO A 112 10.58 -29.61 -34.49
C PRO A 112 11.65 -29.76 -35.58
N ASN A 113 12.88 -30.10 -35.19
CA ASN A 113 13.87 -30.84 -36.00
C ASN A 113 15.02 -31.26 -35.07
N GLY A 114 15.35 -32.53 -34.85
CA GLY A 114 15.49 -33.57 -35.86
C GLY A 114 16.94 -33.64 -36.34
N ASN A 115 17.90 -34.03 -35.48
CA ASN A 115 18.99 -34.95 -35.88
C ASN A 115 19.87 -35.45 -34.72
N ARG A 116 19.80 -36.78 -34.58
CA ARG A 116 20.77 -37.77 -34.10
C ARG A 116 22.26 -37.36 -34.19
N VAL A 117 23.02 -37.53 -33.09
CA VAL A 117 24.41 -38.05 -33.04
C VAL A 117 24.74 -38.40 -31.58
N LEU A 118 24.67 -39.69 -31.23
CA LEU A 118 25.79 -40.61 -30.96
C LEU A 118 26.72 -40.20 -29.81
N TRP A 119 26.62 -40.96 -28.72
CA TRP A 119 27.59 -41.03 -27.63
C TRP A 119 28.94 -41.52 -28.15
N VAL A 120 30.01 -40.79 -27.82
CA VAL A 120 31.38 -41.31 -27.61
C VAL A 120 31.94 -40.64 -26.38
#